data_AF-A0A496VZQ3-F1
#
_entry.id   AF-A0A496VZQ3-F1
#
_cell.length_a   1.000
_cell.length_b   1.000
_cell.length_c   1.000
_cell.angle_alpha   90.00
_cell.angle_beta   90.00
_cell.angle_gamma   90.00
#
_symmetry.space_group_name_H-M   'P 1'
#
loop_
_entity.id
_entity.type
_entity.pdbx_description
1 polymer ?
#
loop_
_entity_poly.entity_id
_entity_poly.type
_entity_poly.pdbx_seq_one_letter_code
_entity_poly.pdbx_strand_id
1 'polypeptide(L)'
;MNCPHDWATTVNGKRLQLGWYWDRKEIENYLIDPEVVKRALGSKAPPLNEYKTILKKSAQKIADYTAARIALSGISYPNPPFNCWGEERELGYFFPKDKGLQAQDCRSKIGSILADKKRKRDVFQVDVLDKFEQLQQDCKPGGKRFEYYLTFFAGKDLLYMMRHDLKRFGFKDSQQLACYTFRDAVLRGIRYSPTDVWTWLPEWQRLRDLLESFVY
;
A
#
# COMPACT_ATOMS: atom_id res chain seq x y z
N MET A 1 -11.26 -0.41 -9.93
CA MET A 1 -12.07 -1.17 -8.96
C MET A 1 -11.10 -1.99 -8.13
N ASN A 2 -11.22 -1.98 -6.79
CA ASN A 2 -10.50 -2.90 -5.89
C ASN A 2 -11.22 -4.26 -5.98
N CYS A 3 -11.15 -4.85 -7.16
CA CYS A 3 -11.88 -6.06 -7.48
C CYS A 3 -10.88 -6.93 -8.19
N PRO A 4 -10.57 -8.10 -7.64
CA PRO A 4 -9.52 -8.90 -8.18
C PRO A 4 -9.68 -9.17 -9.66
N HIS A 5 -8.56 -9.19 -10.35
CA HIS A 5 -8.53 -9.61 -11.73
C HIS A 5 -8.64 -11.14 -11.80
N ASP A 6 -9.77 -11.59 -12.35
CA ASP A 6 -9.94 -12.96 -12.80
C ASP A 6 -9.20 -13.12 -14.13
N TRP A 7 -8.17 -13.95 -14.13
CA TRP A 7 -7.51 -14.33 -15.36
C TRP A 7 -8.24 -15.56 -15.89
N ALA A 8 -8.93 -15.40 -17.02
CA ALA A 8 -9.63 -16.49 -17.67
C ALA A 8 -9.40 -16.43 -19.17
N THR A 9 -9.44 -17.60 -19.81
CA THR A 9 -9.49 -17.75 -21.27
C THR A 9 -10.73 -18.54 -21.64
N THR A 10 -11.08 -18.57 -22.93
CA THR A 10 -12.15 -19.44 -23.44
C THR A 10 -11.54 -20.53 -24.30
N VAL A 11 -11.74 -21.80 -23.94
CA VAL A 11 -11.31 -22.97 -24.70
C VAL A 11 -12.54 -23.81 -25.02
N ASN A 12 -12.80 -24.06 -26.31
CA ASN A 12 -13.96 -24.84 -26.77
C ASN A 12 -15.32 -24.35 -26.21
N GLY A 13 -15.51 -23.03 -26.16
CA GLY A 13 -16.75 -22.42 -25.63
C GLY A 13 -16.90 -22.49 -24.11
N LYS A 14 -15.91 -23.04 -23.39
CA LYS A 14 -15.88 -23.06 -21.92
C LYS A 14 -14.91 -22.01 -21.41
N ARG A 15 -15.32 -21.23 -20.41
CA ARG A 15 -14.43 -20.29 -19.71
C ARG A 15 -13.53 -21.09 -18.77
N LEU A 16 -12.24 -21.10 -19.06
CA LEU A 16 -11.20 -21.71 -18.25
C LEU A 16 -10.55 -20.62 -17.38
N GLN A 17 -10.64 -20.76 -16.06
CA GLN A 17 -9.95 -19.87 -15.13
C GLN A 17 -8.44 -20.20 -15.13
N LEU A 18 -7.61 -19.25 -15.52
CA LEU A 18 -6.15 -19.36 -15.58
C LEU A 18 -5.48 -18.97 -14.25
N GLY A 19 -6.15 -18.17 -13.43
CA GLY A 19 -5.61 -17.75 -12.13
C GLY A 19 -6.28 -16.51 -11.59
N TRP A 20 -5.69 -15.94 -10.55
CA TRP A 20 -6.22 -14.79 -9.85
C TRP A 20 -5.06 -13.93 -9.32
N TYR A 21 -5.23 -12.61 -9.33
CA TYR A 21 -4.21 -11.68 -8.86
C TYR A 21 -4.72 -10.88 -7.64
N TRP A 22 -3.91 -10.86 -6.57
CA TRP A 22 -4.12 -9.93 -5.46
C TRP A 22 -3.82 -8.53 -5.93
N ASP A 23 -4.85 -7.68 -5.99
CA ASP A 23 -4.64 -6.31 -6.46
C ASP A 23 -3.91 -5.44 -5.41
N ARG A 24 -4.12 -5.70 -4.12
CA ARG A 24 -3.52 -4.88 -3.05
C ARG A 24 -2.04 -5.20 -2.85
N LYS A 25 -1.23 -4.14 -2.83
CA LYS A 25 0.24 -4.21 -2.75
C LYS A 25 0.78 -4.93 -1.52
N GLU A 26 0.19 -4.72 -0.34
CA GLU A 26 0.66 -5.29 0.92
C GLU A 26 -0.53 -5.79 1.78
N ILE A 27 -0.26 -6.73 2.68
CA ILE A 27 -1.29 -7.23 3.60
C ILE A 27 -1.82 -6.11 4.51
N GLU A 28 -0.98 -5.14 4.87
CA GLU A 28 -1.35 -3.95 5.62
C GLU A 28 -2.48 -3.17 4.96
N ASN A 29 -2.60 -3.19 3.62
CA ASN A 29 -3.69 -2.52 2.93
C ASN A 29 -5.07 -3.13 3.25
N TYR A 30 -5.13 -4.39 3.66
CA TYR A 30 -6.36 -5.00 4.19
C TYR A 30 -6.57 -4.63 5.66
N LEU A 31 -5.50 -4.60 6.45
CA LEU A 31 -5.57 -4.25 7.88
C LEU A 31 -5.99 -2.80 8.14
N ILE A 32 -5.75 -1.91 7.18
CA ILE A 32 -6.18 -0.50 7.22
C ILE A 32 -7.44 -0.24 6.39
N ASP A 33 -8.08 -1.28 5.83
CA ASP A 33 -9.33 -1.10 5.10
C ASP A 33 -10.42 -0.60 6.06
N PRO A 34 -11.16 0.48 5.74
CA PRO A 34 -12.18 1.02 6.63
C PRO A 34 -13.24 0.01 7.08
N GLU A 35 -13.61 -0.95 6.21
CA GLU A 35 -14.61 -1.97 6.56
C GLU A 35 -14.00 -3.03 7.49
N VAL A 36 -12.77 -3.46 7.22
CA VAL A 36 -12.04 -4.40 8.09
C VAL A 36 -11.82 -3.78 9.47
N VAL A 37 -11.36 -2.53 9.54
CA VAL A 37 -11.11 -1.82 10.79
C VAL A 37 -12.39 -1.67 11.60
N LYS A 38 -13.50 -1.28 10.95
CA LYS A 38 -14.81 -1.16 11.60
C LYS A 38 -15.26 -2.49 12.20
N ARG A 39 -15.17 -3.58 11.45
CA ARG A 39 -15.58 -4.92 11.91
C ARG A 39 -14.67 -5.48 13.00
N ALA A 40 -13.36 -5.33 12.85
CA ALA A 40 -12.38 -5.85 13.80
C ALA A 40 -12.43 -5.12 15.16
N LEU A 41 -12.63 -3.80 15.16
CA LEU A 41 -12.56 -3.00 16.39
C LEU A 41 -13.92 -2.70 17.03
N GLY A 42 -15.02 -2.87 16.28
CA GLY A 42 -16.37 -2.61 16.78
C GLY A 42 -16.51 -1.18 17.32
N SER A 43 -16.96 -1.05 18.57
CA SER A 43 -17.12 0.26 19.24
C SER A 43 -15.80 1.01 19.49
N LYS A 44 -14.65 0.34 19.38
CA LYS A 44 -13.32 0.96 19.49
C LYS A 44 -12.80 1.46 18.13
N ALA A 45 -13.53 1.25 17.04
CA ALA A 45 -13.14 1.72 15.73
C ALA A 45 -13.20 3.27 15.69
N PRO A 46 -12.25 3.92 15.00
CA PRO A 46 -12.39 5.33 14.67
C PRO A 46 -13.70 5.61 13.88
N PRO A 47 -14.29 6.81 14.01
CA PRO A 47 -15.45 7.19 13.19
C PRO A 47 -15.15 7.03 11.70
N LEU A 48 -16.00 6.28 10.98
CA LEU A 48 -15.73 5.80 9.63
C LEU A 48 -15.36 6.93 8.64
N ASN A 49 -16.10 8.03 8.66
CA ASN A 49 -15.86 9.15 7.75
C ASN A 49 -14.57 9.91 8.09
N GLU A 50 -14.24 10.05 9.37
CA GLU A 50 -13.00 10.67 9.82
C GLU A 50 -11.80 9.79 9.45
N TYR A 51 -11.91 8.47 9.66
CA TYR A 51 -10.89 7.49 9.29
C TYR A 51 -10.60 7.49 7.79
N LYS A 52 -11.63 7.45 6.95
CA LYS A 52 -11.50 7.55 5.47
C LYS A 52 -10.84 8.86 5.05
N THR A 53 -11.19 9.96 5.71
CA THR A 53 -10.59 11.28 5.45
C THR A 53 -9.10 11.29 5.79
N ILE A 54 -8.72 10.72 6.93
CA ILE A 54 -7.32 10.62 7.36
C ILE A 54 -6.53 9.71 6.41
N LEU A 55 -7.05 8.54 6.04
CA LEU A 55 -6.41 7.64 5.07
C LEU A 55 -6.14 8.36 3.73
N LYS A 56 -7.14 9.07 3.21
CA LYS A 56 -6.98 9.85 1.96
C LYS A 56 -5.95 10.97 2.10
N LYS A 57 -5.94 11.69 3.23
CA LYS A 57 -4.93 12.72 3.53
C LYS A 57 -3.53 12.11 3.66
N SER A 58 -3.41 10.95 4.29
CA SER A 58 -2.15 10.21 4.40
C SER A 58 -1.62 9.81 3.03
N ALA A 59 -2.49 9.25 2.16
CA ALA A 59 -2.15 8.95 0.78
C ALA A 59 -1.67 10.22 0.03
N GLN A 60 -2.39 11.34 0.19
CA GLN A 60 -2.02 12.60 -0.46
C GLN A 60 -0.64 13.08 -0.03
N LYS A 61 -0.34 12.98 1.27
CA LYS A 61 0.93 13.41 1.85
C LYS A 61 2.12 12.55 1.39
N ILE A 62 1.90 11.28 1.05
CA ILE A 62 2.95 10.36 0.57
C ILE A 62 2.90 10.13 -0.93
N ALA A 63 2.12 10.90 -1.70
CA ALA A 63 1.94 10.69 -3.13
C ALA A 63 3.26 10.72 -3.92
N ASP A 64 4.06 11.78 -3.72
CA ASP A 64 5.36 11.92 -4.39
C ASP A 64 6.35 10.85 -3.93
N TYR A 65 6.41 10.57 -2.63
CA TYR A 65 7.22 9.48 -2.08
C TYR A 65 6.85 8.14 -2.72
N THR A 66 5.56 7.81 -2.80
CA THR A 66 5.05 6.58 -3.40
C THR A 66 5.42 6.49 -4.88
N ALA A 67 5.25 7.57 -5.64
CA ALA A 67 5.66 7.62 -7.05
C ALA A 67 7.16 7.32 -7.21
N ALA A 68 8.00 7.92 -6.36
CA ALA A 68 9.45 7.71 -6.38
C ALA A 68 9.84 6.27 -6.04
N ARG A 69 9.20 5.66 -5.03
CA ARG A 69 9.43 4.23 -4.71
C ARG A 69 9.08 3.32 -5.88
N ILE A 70 7.96 3.61 -6.56
CA ILE A 70 7.51 2.79 -7.70
C ILE A 70 8.44 2.98 -8.90
N ALA A 71 8.91 4.19 -9.18
CA ALA A 71 9.92 4.43 -10.21
C ALA A 71 11.20 3.61 -9.96
N LEU A 72 11.71 3.64 -8.72
CA LEU A 72 12.88 2.86 -8.32
C LEU A 72 12.63 1.34 -8.36
N SER A 73 11.42 0.88 -8.07
CA SER A 73 11.03 -0.54 -8.20
C SER A 73 10.92 -1.04 -9.64
N GLY A 74 10.71 -0.14 -10.61
CA GLY A 74 10.68 -0.51 -12.03
C GLY A 74 12.03 -0.98 -12.57
N ILE A 75 13.10 -0.78 -11.79
CA ILE A 75 14.45 -1.16 -12.11
C ILE A 75 14.64 -2.66 -11.85
N SER A 76 14.88 -3.41 -12.93
CA SER A 76 15.03 -4.86 -12.88
C SER A 76 16.43 -5.34 -12.42
N TYR A 77 16.50 -6.62 -12.10
CA TYR A 77 17.66 -7.42 -11.63
C TYR A 77 18.97 -7.25 -12.47
N PRO A 78 20.15 -7.67 -11.96
CA PRO A 78 20.34 -8.43 -10.72
C PRO A 78 20.38 -7.62 -9.42
N ASN A 79 20.52 -6.30 -9.47
CA ASN A 79 20.69 -5.48 -8.27
C ASN A 79 19.71 -4.29 -8.31
N PRO A 80 18.42 -4.48 -7.95
CA PRO A 80 17.48 -3.36 -7.83
C PRO A 80 17.95 -2.38 -6.75
N PRO A 81 17.75 -1.06 -6.93
CA PRO A 81 18.09 -0.09 -5.89
C PRO A 81 17.19 -0.22 -4.68
N PHE A 82 17.73 0.19 -3.52
CA PHE A 82 16.90 0.43 -2.36
C PHE A 82 15.84 1.48 -2.71
N ASN A 83 14.58 1.13 -2.51
CA ASN A 83 13.43 1.98 -2.84
C ASN A 83 12.77 2.55 -1.58
N CYS A 84 13.48 2.57 -0.46
CA CYS A 84 13.06 3.17 0.80
C CYS A 84 14.25 3.92 1.40
N TRP A 85 13.96 5.01 2.09
CA TRP A 85 14.99 5.86 2.70
C TRP A 85 14.40 6.66 3.87
N GLY A 86 15.26 7.34 4.60
CA GLY A 86 14.88 8.14 5.75
C GLY A 86 15.41 7.52 7.04
N GLU A 87 14.68 7.71 8.12
CA GLU A 87 15.04 7.14 9.42
C GLU A 87 14.47 5.74 9.54
N GLU A 88 15.23 4.84 10.17
CA GLU A 88 14.75 3.50 10.50
C GLU A 88 13.61 3.61 11.53
N ARG A 89 12.46 3.02 11.21
CA ARG A 89 11.25 3.04 12.06
C ARG A 89 10.91 1.67 12.64
N GLU A 90 11.40 0.64 11.98
CA GLU A 90 11.38 -0.78 12.34
C GLU A 90 12.61 -1.39 11.69
N LEU A 91 13.07 -2.53 12.22
CA LEU A 91 14.26 -3.22 11.70
C LEU A 91 14.14 -3.41 10.18
N GLY A 92 14.99 -2.71 9.43
CA GLY A 92 15.01 -2.76 7.97
C GLY A 92 13.92 -1.94 7.24
N TYR A 93 13.08 -1.18 7.94
CA TYR A 93 12.08 -0.29 7.34
C TYR A 93 12.43 1.19 7.57
N PHE A 94 12.72 1.88 6.47
CA PHE A 94 13.10 3.29 6.44
C PHE A 94 11.98 4.16 5.89
N PHE A 95 11.71 5.28 6.56
CA PHE A 95 10.70 6.25 6.14
C PHE A 95 11.16 7.71 6.36
N PRO A 96 11.02 8.60 5.37
CA PRO A 96 11.52 9.97 5.47
C PRO A 96 10.66 10.84 6.40
N LYS A 97 11.25 11.93 6.90
CA LYS A 97 10.49 13.02 7.53
C LYS A 97 9.67 13.78 6.50
N ASP A 98 8.75 14.61 6.95
CA ASP A 98 7.80 15.36 6.10
C ASP A 98 8.44 16.13 4.93
N LYS A 99 9.62 16.73 5.15
CA LYS A 99 10.38 17.39 4.06
C LYS A 99 10.78 16.41 2.96
N GLY A 100 11.23 15.21 3.33
CA GLY A 100 11.62 14.16 2.40
C GLY A 100 10.47 13.48 1.65
N LEU A 101 9.22 13.93 1.84
CA LEU A 101 8.05 13.48 1.09
C LEU A 101 7.73 14.37 -0.12
N GLN A 102 8.40 15.52 -0.26
CA GLN A 102 8.13 16.45 -1.35
C GLN A 102 8.78 15.98 -2.65
N ALA A 103 8.17 16.34 -3.78
CA ALA A 103 8.66 16.02 -5.12
C ALA A 103 10.16 16.31 -5.33
N GLN A 104 10.62 17.49 -4.92
CA GLN A 104 12.00 17.92 -5.12
C GLN A 104 12.99 17.05 -4.31
N ASP A 105 12.66 16.77 -3.06
CA ASP A 105 13.47 15.89 -2.20
C ASP A 105 13.48 14.45 -2.72
N CYS A 106 12.32 13.95 -3.20
CA CYS A 106 12.22 12.64 -3.85
C CYS A 106 13.07 12.56 -5.12
N ARG A 107 13.02 13.57 -6.00
CA ARG A 107 13.85 13.67 -7.22
C ARG A 107 15.33 13.60 -6.87
N SER A 108 15.74 14.41 -5.89
CA SER A 108 17.13 14.49 -5.43
C SER A 108 17.58 13.15 -4.84
N LYS A 109 16.69 12.47 -4.10
CA LYS A 109 17.01 11.18 -3.50
C LYS A 109 17.10 10.04 -4.51
N ILE A 110 16.24 10.02 -5.54
CA ILE A 110 16.37 9.11 -6.68
C ILE A 110 17.76 9.27 -7.31
N GLY A 111 18.16 10.51 -7.61
CA GLY A 111 19.48 10.80 -8.18
C GLY A 111 20.63 10.26 -7.33
N SER A 112 20.59 10.49 -6.01
CA SER A 112 21.58 9.96 -5.05
C SER A 112 21.61 8.43 -5.03
N ILE A 113 20.46 7.76 -4.98
CA ILE A 113 20.36 6.29 -4.95
C ILE A 113 20.93 5.67 -6.23
N LEU A 114 20.72 6.32 -7.38
CA LEU A 114 21.22 5.85 -8.67
C LEU A 114 22.72 6.12 -8.83
N ALA A 115 23.24 7.24 -8.33
CA ALA A 115 24.66 7.56 -8.35
C ALA A 115 25.51 6.54 -7.54
N ASP A 116 24.99 6.04 -6.43
CA ASP A 116 25.65 5.02 -5.60
C ASP A 116 25.80 3.67 -6.33
N LYS A 117 25.00 3.41 -7.37
CA LYS A 117 25.12 2.22 -8.21
C LYS A 117 26.06 2.53 -9.38
N LYS A 118 27.31 2.05 -9.31
CA LYS A 118 28.33 2.08 -10.38
C LYS A 118 27.92 1.31 -11.67
N ARG A 119 26.77 1.62 -12.29
CA ARG A 119 26.30 1.07 -13.57
C ARG A 119 26.29 2.15 -14.65
N LYS A 120 26.29 1.73 -15.93
CA LYS A 120 26.41 2.60 -17.11
C LYS A 120 25.38 3.77 -17.09
N ARG A 121 25.96 4.94 -16.78
CA ARG A 121 25.68 6.36 -17.01
C ARG A 121 24.42 6.81 -17.74
N ASP A 122 23.82 7.84 -17.13
CA ASP A 122 22.86 8.86 -17.58
C ASP A 122 21.52 8.40 -18.14
N VAL A 123 21.47 7.56 -19.18
CA VAL A 123 20.21 7.18 -19.85
C VAL A 123 19.24 6.53 -18.85
N PHE A 124 19.76 5.61 -18.04
CA PHE A 124 18.98 4.92 -17.02
C PHE A 124 18.46 5.85 -15.91
N GLN A 125 19.24 6.87 -15.56
CA GLN A 125 18.83 7.85 -14.55
C GLN A 125 17.73 8.76 -15.09
N VAL A 126 17.86 9.19 -16.35
CA VAL A 126 16.82 9.96 -17.05
C VAL A 126 15.53 9.15 -17.11
N ASP A 127 15.59 7.88 -17.53
CA ASP A 127 14.41 7.02 -17.62
C ASP A 127 13.65 6.89 -16.28
N VAL A 128 14.38 6.79 -15.16
CA VAL A 128 13.76 6.64 -13.83
C VAL A 128 13.16 7.96 -13.35
N LEU A 129 13.82 9.09 -13.63
CA LEU A 129 13.28 10.42 -13.29
C LEU A 129 12.05 10.76 -14.14
N ASP A 130 12.08 10.47 -15.44
CA ASP A 130 10.93 10.62 -16.33
C ASP A 130 9.78 9.72 -15.87
N LYS A 131 10.10 8.47 -15.47
CA LYS A 131 9.09 7.57 -14.92
C LYS A 131 8.51 8.09 -13.62
N PHE A 132 9.33 8.68 -12.75
CA PHE A 132 8.86 9.34 -11.54
C PHE A 132 7.90 10.47 -11.86
N GLU A 133 8.24 11.38 -12.78
CA GLU A 133 7.38 12.49 -13.20
C GLU A 133 6.02 12.02 -13.74
N GLN A 134 6.00 10.97 -14.58
CA GLN A 134 4.77 10.33 -15.05
C GLN A 134 3.95 9.77 -13.88
N LEU A 135 4.60 9.04 -12.96
CA LEU A 135 3.95 8.41 -11.82
C LEU A 135 3.40 9.42 -10.82
N GLN A 136 3.96 10.64 -10.74
CA GLN A 136 3.40 11.69 -9.90
C GLN A 136 1.97 12.03 -10.30
N GLN A 137 1.66 12.06 -11.60
CA GLN A 137 0.31 12.33 -12.08
C GLN A 137 -0.65 11.21 -11.66
N ASP A 138 -0.22 9.95 -11.75
CA ASP A 138 -1.00 8.80 -11.32
C ASP A 138 -1.21 8.74 -9.80
N CYS A 139 -0.22 9.15 -9.02
CA CYS A 139 -0.21 9.05 -7.56
C CYS A 139 -0.77 10.29 -6.86
N LYS A 140 -1.01 11.40 -7.54
CA LYS A 140 -1.63 12.62 -6.98
C LYS A 140 -3.16 12.58 -7.09
N PRO A 141 -3.89 13.43 -6.33
CA PRO A 141 -5.35 13.53 -6.46
C PRO A 141 -5.82 13.67 -7.90
N GLY A 142 -6.81 12.85 -8.31
CA GLY A 142 -7.28 12.74 -9.69
C GLY A 142 -6.55 11.69 -10.54
N GLY A 143 -5.39 11.20 -10.10
CA GLY A 143 -4.65 10.11 -10.74
C GLY A 143 -5.22 8.73 -10.41
N LYS A 144 -5.10 7.79 -11.36
CA LYS A 144 -5.67 6.44 -11.22
C LYS A 144 -5.14 5.70 -9.99
N ARG A 145 -3.84 5.80 -9.68
CA ARG A 145 -3.26 5.11 -8.52
C ARG A 145 -3.68 5.75 -7.21
N PHE A 146 -3.92 7.05 -7.21
CA PHE A 146 -4.45 7.75 -6.05
C PHE A 146 -5.91 7.37 -5.77
N GLU A 147 -6.78 7.34 -6.78
CA GLU A 147 -8.18 6.95 -6.58
C GLU A 147 -8.34 5.53 -6.01
N TYR A 148 -7.34 4.67 -6.27
CA TYR A 148 -7.24 3.32 -5.71
C TYR A 148 -6.00 3.19 -4.79
N TYR A 149 -5.74 4.16 -3.91
CA TYR A 149 -4.51 4.17 -3.10
C TYR A 149 -4.34 2.93 -2.21
N LEU A 150 -5.42 2.32 -1.70
CA LEU A 150 -5.33 1.05 -0.95
C LEU A 150 -4.82 -0.13 -1.78
N THR A 151 -4.80 0.01 -3.10
CA THR A 151 -4.31 -1.00 -4.02
C THR A 151 -2.83 -0.76 -4.34
N PHE A 152 -2.46 0.50 -4.60
CA PHE A 152 -1.15 0.83 -5.16
C PHE A 152 -0.13 1.38 -4.14
N PHE A 153 -0.59 1.93 -3.02
CA PHE A 153 0.28 2.53 -2.01
C PHE A 153 0.63 1.47 -0.97
N ALA A 154 1.85 1.52 -0.45
CA ALA A 154 2.29 0.60 0.59
C ALA A 154 1.46 0.85 1.87
N GLY A 155 0.80 -0.19 2.39
CA GLY A 155 -0.06 -0.08 3.56
C GLY A 155 0.71 0.35 4.80
N LYS A 156 1.98 -0.08 4.95
CA LYS A 156 2.84 0.36 6.06
C LYS A 156 3.20 1.85 6.01
N ASP A 157 3.37 2.40 4.80
CA ASP A 157 3.65 3.83 4.60
C ASP A 157 2.41 4.67 4.97
N LEU A 158 1.23 4.24 4.51
CA LEU A 158 -0.06 4.85 4.86
C LEU A 158 -0.26 4.83 6.38
N LEU A 159 -0.11 3.65 6.99
CA LEU A 159 -0.30 3.44 8.42
C LEU A 159 0.68 4.29 9.26
N TYR A 160 1.95 4.36 8.85
CA TYR A 160 2.93 5.22 9.49
C TYR A 160 2.56 6.70 9.37
N MET A 161 2.00 7.13 8.24
CA MET A 161 1.56 8.50 8.04
C MET A 161 0.37 8.88 8.93
N MET A 162 -0.46 7.91 9.32
CA MET A 162 -1.62 8.10 10.21
C MET A 162 -1.24 8.13 11.70
N ARG A 163 0.02 7.87 12.08
CA ARG A 163 0.42 7.65 13.49
C ARG A 163 -0.05 8.72 14.48
N HIS A 164 -0.08 10.00 14.07
CA HIS A 164 -0.52 11.09 14.94
C HIS A 164 -2.05 11.12 15.09
N ASP A 165 -2.78 10.83 14.01
CA ASP A 165 -4.24 10.73 14.06
C ASP A 165 -4.72 9.49 14.82
N LEU A 166 -4.00 8.38 14.72
CA LEU A 166 -4.28 7.18 15.51
C LEU A 166 -4.18 7.44 17.02
N LYS A 167 -3.25 8.30 17.46
CA LYS A 167 -3.20 8.76 18.86
C LYS A 167 -4.46 9.51 19.28
N ARG A 168 -5.00 10.35 18.38
CA ARG A 168 -6.26 11.08 18.61
C ARG A 168 -7.44 10.13 18.73
N PHE A 169 -7.40 8.98 18.05
CA PHE A 169 -8.38 7.90 18.21
C PHE A 169 -8.13 6.98 19.42
N GLY A 170 -7.16 7.30 20.28
CA GLY A 170 -6.88 6.55 21.50
C GLY A 170 -5.86 5.43 21.36
N PHE A 171 -5.26 5.23 20.18
CA PHE A 171 -4.14 4.29 20.00
C PHE A 171 -2.84 4.98 20.43
N LYS A 172 -2.39 4.70 21.65
CA LYS A 172 -1.22 5.34 22.23
C LYS A 172 0.07 4.63 21.82
N ASP A 173 1.17 5.39 21.83
CA ASP A 173 2.49 4.79 21.85
C ASP A 173 2.66 4.02 23.17
N SER A 174 3.33 2.89 23.10
CA SER A 174 3.75 2.08 24.25
C SER A 174 5.21 1.70 24.05
N GLN A 175 5.55 0.41 24.15
CA GLN A 175 6.81 -0.12 23.61
C GLN A 175 6.88 0.00 22.08
N GLN A 176 5.74 0.21 21.42
CA GLN A 176 5.62 0.40 19.98
C GLN A 176 4.86 1.70 19.66
N LEU A 177 5.09 2.25 18.46
CA LEU A 177 4.33 3.40 17.94
C LEU A 177 2.83 3.08 17.78
N ALA A 178 1.99 4.11 17.87
CA ALA A 178 0.54 4.05 17.73
C ALA A 178 0.05 3.27 16.49
N CYS A 179 0.76 3.36 15.37
CA CYS A 179 0.48 2.58 14.15
C CYS A 179 0.51 1.07 14.39
N TYR A 180 1.45 0.59 15.21
CA TYR A 180 1.55 -0.84 15.53
C TYR A 180 0.54 -1.25 16.59
N THR A 181 0.34 -0.44 17.63
CA THR A 181 -0.74 -0.65 18.60
C THR A 181 -2.10 -0.80 17.90
N PHE A 182 -2.35 0.03 16.88
CA PHE A 182 -3.52 -0.06 16.02
C PHE A 182 -3.55 -1.35 15.21
N ARG A 183 -2.48 -1.68 14.48
CA ARG A 183 -2.38 -2.92 13.69
C ARG A 183 -2.65 -4.16 14.53
N ASP A 184 -2.04 -4.24 15.71
CA ASP A 184 -2.22 -5.35 16.64
C ASP A 184 -3.65 -5.43 17.18
N ALA A 185 -4.30 -4.29 17.42
CA ALA A 185 -5.69 -4.26 17.82
C ALA A 185 -6.60 -4.80 16.70
N VAL A 186 -6.35 -4.42 15.45
CA VAL A 186 -7.09 -4.94 14.28
C VAL A 186 -6.85 -6.45 14.13
N LEU A 187 -5.60 -6.91 14.19
CA LEU A 187 -5.26 -8.33 14.09
C LEU A 187 -5.91 -9.17 15.20
N ARG A 188 -5.93 -8.67 16.44
CA ARG A 188 -6.66 -9.32 17.54
C ARG A 188 -8.16 -9.35 17.25
N GLY A 189 -8.74 -8.25 16.77
CA GLY A 189 -10.14 -8.18 16.38
C GLY A 189 -10.52 -9.18 15.29
N ILE A 190 -9.65 -9.36 14.28
CA ILE A 190 -9.78 -10.38 13.24
C ILE A 190 -9.73 -11.78 13.86
N ARG A 191 -8.70 -12.06 14.67
CA ARG A 191 -8.47 -13.39 15.26
C ARG A 191 -9.62 -13.86 16.16
N TYR A 192 -10.23 -12.94 16.90
CA TYR A 192 -11.30 -13.24 17.85
C TYR A 192 -12.69 -12.88 17.31
N SER A 193 -12.82 -12.64 16.00
CA SER A 193 -14.13 -12.37 15.43
C SER A 193 -15.03 -13.60 15.48
N PRO A 194 -16.31 -13.46 15.86
CA PRO A 194 -17.29 -14.54 15.76
C PRO A 194 -17.80 -14.74 14.32
N THR A 195 -17.43 -13.86 13.38
CA THR A 195 -17.86 -13.93 11.99
C THR A 195 -16.72 -14.36 11.08
N ASP A 196 -17.10 -15.00 9.98
CA ASP A 196 -16.20 -15.36 8.91
C ASP A 196 -15.54 -14.14 8.26
N VAL A 197 -14.24 -13.93 8.53
CA VAL A 197 -13.46 -12.76 8.08
C VAL A 197 -13.41 -12.62 6.56
N TRP A 198 -13.44 -13.74 5.83
CA TRP A 198 -13.48 -13.74 4.36
C TRP A 198 -14.77 -13.14 3.79
N THR A 199 -15.81 -12.93 4.59
CA THR A 199 -17.05 -12.22 4.16
C THR A 199 -16.93 -10.71 4.24
N TRP A 200 -15.87 -10.19 4.86
CA TRP A 200 -15.76 -8.75 5.17
C TRP A 200 -15.45 -7.90 3.95
N LEU A 201 -14.72 -8.48 2.99
CA LEU A 201 -14.39 -7.82 1.73
C LEU A 201 -14.83 -8.73 0.57
N PRO A 202 -15.55 -8.20 -0.44
CA PRO A 202 -16.03 -8.99 -1.58
C PRO A 202 -14.93 -9.73 -2.35
N GLU A 203 -13.70 -9.20 -2.33
CA GLU A 203 -12.56 -9.81 -3.00
C GLU A 203 -12.14 -11.16 -2.39
N TRP A 204 -12.32 -11.34 -1.08
CA TRP A 204 -12.08 -12.63 -0.41
C TRP A 204 -13.16 -13.65 -0.73
N GLN A 205 -14.42 -13.21 -0.77
CA GLN A 205 -15.52 -14.06 -1.23
C GLN A 205 -15.27 -14.55 -2.65
N ARG A 206 -14.93 -13.63 -3.56
CA ARG A 206 -14.65 -13.98 -4.97
C ARG A 206 -13.50 -14.97 -5.09
N LEU A 207 -12.43 -14.80 -4.31
CA LEU A 207 -11.34 -15.78 -4.25
C LEU A 207 -11.87 -17.16 -3.82
N ARG A 208 -12.70 -17.22 -2.78
CA ARG A 208 -13.30 -18.48 -2.34
C ARG A 208 -14.16 -19.13 -3.41
N ASP A 209 -15.04 -18.36 -4.05
CA ASP A 209 -15.90 -18.86 -5.13
C ASP A 209 -15.06 -19.44 -6.29
N LEU A 210 -13.93 -18.80 -6.61
CA LEU A 210 -12.97 -19.31 -7.60
C LEU A 210 -12.30 -20.62 -7.17
N LEU A 211 -11.95 -20.76 -5.89
CA LEU A 211 -11.36 -21.99 -5.35
C LEU A 211 -12.38 -23.14 -5.27
N GLU A 212 -13.63 -22.84 -4.90
CA GLU A 212 -14.71 -23.81 -4.80
C GLU A 212 -15.23 -24.27 -6.17
N SER A 213 -15.21 -23.39 -7.18
CA SER A 213 -15.52 -23.74 -8.57
C SER A 213 -14.40 -24.47 -9.30
N PHE A 214 -13.22 -24.61 -8.69
CA PHE A 214 -12.11 -25.41 -9.20
C PHE A 214 -12.40 -26.90 -8.99
N VAL A 215 -13.26 -27.46 -9.84
CA VAL A 215 -13.56 -28.90 -9.89
C VAL A 215 -12.59 -29.56 -10.87
N TYR A 216 -11.85 -30.58 -10.40
CA TYR A 216 -11.02 -31.45 -11.24
C TYR A 216 -11.85 -32.31 -12.19
#